data_AF-A0A534NRP1-F1
#
_entry.id   AF-A0A534NRP1-F1
#
_cell.length_a   1.000
_cell.length_b   1.000
_cell.length_c   1.000
_cell.angle_alpha   90.00
_cell.angle_beta   90.00
_cell.angle_gamma   90.00
#
_symmetry.space_group_name_H-M   'P 1'
#
loop_
_entity.id
_entity.type
_entity.pdbx_description
1 polymer ?
#
loop_
_entity_poly.entity_id
_entity_poly.type
_entity_poly.pdbx_seq_one_letter_code
_entity_poly.pdbx_strand_id
1 'polypeptide(L)'
;MSILEAGRFEVETAYAAINTLRLDDLRPHLLRTHDGGQTWQEIVRGLPAGGIVNVVREDPVRRGLLFCGTEQAVYVSFNDGDDWQQLRLDMPATSVRDLIVKGDDLAIATHGRGFWILDDIEPLREVTDAVVQEDAHLFLPQTAMRIRWNTNSDTPMPPDEPRSKDPPDGAIIDYFLKTKAEVSIEILDAEGTLVRRFSSADPADPPKDEGNIPRWWIRPARPPSGEPGLHRFVWDLHWPSPPVLESGYPIAAVPHDTPKEPRGPWALPGRYTVRLTAGGRTLTRPLTVRMDPRIRTSMAALRQQFALSQRLADALRRDTGLIDEVRKLHKDRPQDERLAALEGAAEERRPWARQEPPALVPWNARIAGIYDLLQSTDAPPTPQAVQAAERVLREAAKLFARAQQVLRQEIE
;
A
#
# COMPACT_ATOMS: atom_id res chain seq x y z
N MET A 1 17.81 33.65 -0.52
CA MET A 1 19.16 33.17 -0.88
C MET A 1 19.06 32.73 -2.32
N SER A 2 20.00 33.12 -3.19
CA SER A 2 20.03 32.65 -4.57
C SER A 2 20.76 31.31 -4.63
N ILE A 3 20.40 30.45 -5.56
CA ILE A 3 21.01 29.13 -5.73
C ILE A 3 21.33 28.86 -7.20
N LEU A 4 22.39 28.09 -7.40
CA LEU A 4 22.80 27.54 -8.68
C LEU A 4 22.67 26.01 -8.61
N GLU A 5 21.92 25.42 -9.54
CA GLU A 5 21.79 23.98 -9.73
C GLU A 5 22.57 23.60 -11.00
N ALA A 6 23.52 22.68 -10.88
CA ALA A 6 24.19 22.11 -12.05
C ALA A 6 23.26 21.12 -12.75
N GLY A 7 23.30 21.10 -14.08
CA GLY A 7 22.58 20.11 -14.87
C GLY A 7 23.00 18.68 -14.52
N ARG A 8 22.03 17.77 -14.52
CA ARG A 8 22.23 16.35 -14.19
C ARG A 8 22.65 15.52 -15.40
N PHE A 9 22.38 16.02 -16.61
CA PHE A 9 22.56 15.26 -17.86
C PHE A 9 23.62 15.82 -18.80
N GLU A 10 23.87 17.13 -18.77
CA GLU A 10 24.85 17.80 -19.64
C GLU A 10 25.75 18.71 -18.79
N VAL A 11 27.06 18.64 -19.05
CA VAL A 11 28.07 19.37 -18.26
C VAL A 11 27.96 20.89 -18.41
N GLU A 12 27.46 21.36 -19.56
CA GLU A 12 27.34 22.79 -19.88
C GLU A 12 25.99 23.39 -19.43
N THR A 13 25.11 22.60 -18.83
CA THR A 13 23.81 23.05 -18.36
C THR A 13 23.85 23.49 -16.90
N ALA A 14 23.24 24.64 -16.59
CA ALA A 14 22.98 25.06 -15.21
C ALA A 14 21.72 25.92 -15.11
N TYR A 15 21.12 25.94 -13.92
CA TYR A 15 19.94 26.74 -13.60
C TYR A 15 20.20 27.63 -12.39
N ALA A 16 19.82 28.91 -12.47
CA ALA A 16 20.06 29.89 -11.43
C ALA A 16 18.74 30.50 -10.93
N ALA A 17 18.36 30.21 -9.69
CA ALA A 17 17.26 30.89 -9.02
C ALA A 17 17.80 32.12 -8.29
N ILE A 18 17.35 33.30 -8.70
CA ILE A 18 17.84 34.58 -8.17
C ILE A 18 16.80 35.17 -7.24
N ASN A 19 17.14 35.24 -5.96
CA ASN A 19 16.25 35.83 -4.96
C ASN A 19 16.56 37.33 -4.83
N THR A 20 15.63 38.15 -5.30
CA THR A 20 15.71 39.62 -5.24
C THR A 20 14.80 40.23 -4.17
N LEU A 21 14.26 39.44 -3.23
CA LEU A 21 13.33 39.90 -2.19
C LEU A 21 13.89 41.10 -1.39
N ARG A 22 15.20 41.08 -1.10
CA ARG A 22 15.87 42.14 -0.33
C ARG A 22 16.25 43.38 -1.16
N LEU A 23 15.98 43.36 -2.45
CA LEU A 23 16.21 44.46 -3.39
C LEU A 23 14.91 45.15 -3.80
N ASP A 24 13.80 44.82 -3.14
CA ASP A 24 12.46 45.33 -3.44
C ASP A 24 11.97 45.00 -4.88
N ASP A 25 12.57 43.96 -5.49
CA ASP A 25 12.09 43.37 -6.74
C ASP A 25 11.39 42.04 -6.44
N LEU A 26 10.07 42.05 -6.58
CA LEU A 26 9.21 40.91 -6.27
C LEU A 26 8.96 40.00 -7.49
N ARG A 27 9.60 40.25 -8.63
CA ARG A 27 9.43 39.41 -9.82
C ARG A 27 10.13 38.06 -9.64
N PRO A 28 9.62 36.99 -10.28
CA PRO A 28 10.37 35.75 -10.38
C PRO A 28 11.62 35.98 -11.23
N HIS A 29 12.77 35.48 -10.78
CA HIS A 29 14.00 35.45 -11.56
C HIS A 29 14.57 34.03 -11.51
N LEU A 30 14.47 33.34 -12.64
CA LEU A 30 15.00 32.00 -12.84
C LEU A 30 15.64 31.95 -14.22
N LEU A 31 16.90 31.55 -14.29
CA LEU A 31 17.67 31.52 -15.53
C LEU A 31 18.22 30.14 -15.81
N ARG A 32 18.43 29.84 -17.10
CA ARG A 32 19.06 28.62 -17.60
C ARG A 32 20.19 28.95 -18.56
N THR A 33 21.24 28.15 -18.55
CA THR A 33 22.31 28.13 -19.54
C THR A 33 22.52 26.71 -20.05
N HIS A 34 23.00 26.58 -21.28
CA HIS A 34 23.44 25.31 -21.90
C HIS A 34 24.83 25.42 -22.54
N ASP A 35 25.53 26.54 -22.33
CA ASP A 35 26.82 26.85 -22.95
C ASP A 35 27.90 27.16 -21.91
N GLY A 36 27.76 26.59 -20.70
CA GLY A 36 28.69 26.79 -19.61
C GLY A 36 28.60 28.19 -18.98
N GLY A 37 27.45 28.87 -19.14
CA GLY A 37 27.20 30.19 -18.57
C GLY A 37 27.66 31.36 -19.44
N GLN A 38 27.99 31.14 -20.72
CA GLN A 38 28.28 32.22 -21.67
C GLN A 38 27.02 33.04 -21.97
N THR A 39 25.88 32.36 -22.09
CA THR A 39 24.56 32.99 -22.23
C THR A 39 23.57 32.41 -21.22
N TRP A 40 22.65 33.27 -20.77
CA TRP A 40 21.60 32.94 -19.82
C TRP A 40 20.25 33.38 -20.36
N GLN A 41 19.29 32.45 -20.37
CA GLN A 41 17.91 32.70 -20.76
C GLN A 41 17.04 32.72 -19.50
N GLU A 42 16.18 33.74 -19.37
CA GLU A 42 15.17 33.77 -18.32
C GLU A 42 14.01 32.80 -18.65
N ILE A 43 13.66 31.95 -17.68
CA ILE A 43 12.73 30.82 -17.82
C ILE A 43 11.62 30.89 -16.76
N VAL A 44 10.83 31.97 -16.79
CA VAL A 44 9.85 32.31 -15.73
C VAL A 44 8.39 32.26 -16.21
N ARG A 45 8.13 31.81 -17.44
CA ARG A 45 6.77 31.77 -18.02
C ARG A 45 5.91 30.79 -17.22
N GLY A 46 4.73 31.25 -16.77
CA GLY A 46 3.82 30.49 -15.90
C GLY A 46 3.98 30.78 -14.40
N LEU A 47 5.05 31.46 -13.98
CA LEU A 47 5.20 31.93 -12.59
C LEU A 47 4.46 33.27 -12.39
N PRO A 48 3.74 33.46 -11.27
CA PRO A 48 3.00 34.70 -11.01
C PRO A 48 3.93 35.87 -10.69
N ALA A 49 3.46 37.10 -10.98
CA ALA A 49 4.06 38.31 -10.43
C ALA A 49 4.04 38.26 -8.88
N GLY A 50 5.14 38.58 -8.22
CA GLY A 50 5.30 38.35 -6.77
C GLY A 50 5.89 36.98 -6.40
N GLY A 51 6.08 36.09 -7.38
CA GLY A 51 6.60 34.73 -7.20
C GLY A 51 8.12 34.66 -7.10
N ILE A 52 8.73 35.39 -6.17
CA ILE A 52 10.19 35.36 -5.96
C ILE A 52 10.67 33.92 -5.79
N VAL A 53 11.64 33.51 -6.61
CA VAL A 53 12.16 32.14 -6.64
C VAL A 53 13.28 32.00 -5.62
N ASN A 54 13.19 30.94 -4.81
CA ASN A 54 14.15 30.61 -3.76
C ASN A 54 15.07 29.46 -4.15
N VAL A 55 14.54 28.50 -4.93
CA VAL A 55 15.22 27.25 -5.24
C VAL A 55 14.75 26.69 -6.57
N VAL A 56 15.67 26.04 -7.29
CA VAL A 56 15.40 25.20 -8.46
C VAL A 56 16.15 23.88 -8.32
N ARG A 57 15.54 22.78 -8.77
CA ARG A 57 16.11 21.44 -8.83
C ARG A 57 15.73 20.77 -10.14
N GLU A 58 16.70 20.13 -10.77
CA GLU A 58 16.43 19.22 -11.89
C GLU A 58 16.22 17.80 -11.37
N ASP A 59 15.23 17.09 -11.92
CA ASP A 59 15.01 15.68 -11.64
C ASP A 59 16.19 14.85 -12.16
N PRO A 60 16.75 13.92 -11.35
CA PRO A 60 17.92 13.14 -11.75
C PRO A 60 17.61 12.03 -12.78
N VAL A 61 16.34 11.79 -13.14
CA VAL A 61 15.93 10.69 -14.04
C VAL A 61 15.37 11.21 -15.37
N ARG A 62 14.48 12.21 -15.34
CA ARG A 62 13.87 12.84 -16.51
C ARG A 62 14.54 14.17 -16.82
N ARG A 63 15.28 14.19 -17.94
CA ARG A 63 15.81 15.42 -18.54
C ARG A 63 14.70 16.45 -18.77
N GLY A 64 14.94 17.69 -18.33
CA GLY A 64 14.02 18.80 -18.51
C GLY A 64 12.79 18.78 -17.57
N LEU A 65 12.69 17.83 -16.64
CA LEU A 65 11.75 17.92 -15.53
C LEU A 65 12.41 18.73 -14.41
N LEU A 66 11.87 19.92 -14.15
CA LEU A 66 12.38 20.83 -13.13
C LEU A 66 11.33 21.10 -12.06
N PHE A 67 11.78 21.33 -10.84
CA PHE A 67 10.97 21.82 -9.73
C PHE A 67 11.54 23.14 -9.23
N CYS A 68 10.67 24.10 -8.91
CA CYS A 68 11.10 25.34 -8.26
C CYS A 68 10.21 25.70 -7.09
N GLY A 69 10.83 26.33 -6.08
CA GLY A 69 10.15 26.83 -4.89
C GLY A 69 10.16 28.35 -4.87
N THR A 70 9.01 28.96 -4.59
CA THR A 70 8.85 30.41 -4.46
C THR A 70 8.45 30.81 -3.06
N GLU A 71 8.28 32.11 -2.80
CA GLU A 71 7.71 32.62 -1.55
C GLU A 71 6.24 32.19 -1.31
N GLN A 72 5.59 31.52 -2.28
CA GLN A 72 4.15 31.20 -2.21
C GLN A 72 3.82 29.72 -2.49
N ALA A 73 4.59 29.01 -3.31
CA ALA A 73 4.27 27.64 -3.69
C ALA A 73 5.48 26.91 -4.32
N VAL A 74 5.31 25.60 -4.53
CA VAL A 74 6.15 24.79 -5.43
C VAL A 74 5.53 24.78 -6.83
N TYR A 75 6.39 24.72 -7.86
CA TYR A 75 6.03 24.61 -9.27
C TYR A 75 6.84 23.50 -9.93
N VAL A 76 6.31 22.98 -11.03
CA VAL A 76 6.95 21.98 -11.89
C VAL A 76 6.98 22.46 -13.33
N SER A 77 8.05 22.14 -14.04
CA SER A 77 8.19 22.33 -15.48
C SER A 77 8.53 20.99 -16.14
N PHE A 78 7.88 20.67 -17.25
CA PHE A 78 8.11 19.45 -18.03
C PHE A 78 8.91 19.68 -19.31
N ASN A 79 9.33 20.94 -19.54
CA ASN A 79 9.98 21.43 -20.75
C ASN A 79 11.16 22.32 -20.41
N ASP A 80 11.94 21.89 -19.43
CA ASP A 80 13.24 22.47 -19.09
C ASP A 80 13.17 23.94 -18.61
N GLY A 81 12.04 24.32 -18.01
CA GLY A 81 11.79 25.65 -17.47
C GLY A 81 11.07 26.59 -18.42
N ASP A 82 10.81 26.19 -19.66
CA ASP A 82 10.11 27.04 -20.63
C ASP A 82 8.67 27.37 -20.18
N ASP A 83 8.00 26.47 -19.45
CA ASP A 83 6.70 26.68 -18.80
C ASP A 83 6.64 26.07 -17.41
N TRP A 84 6.05 26.82 -16.47
CA TRP A 84 5.83 26.39 -15.09
C TRP A 84 4.36 26.23 -14.75
N GLN A 85 4.04 25.15 -14.03
CA GLN A 85 2.72 24.84 -13.50
C GLN A 85 2.78 24.69 -11.98
N GLN A 86 1.74 25.13 -11.28
CA GLN A 86 1.71 25.07 -9.81
C GLN A 86 1.58 23.62 -9.32
N LEU A 87 2.47 23.21 -8.42
CA LEU A 87 2.49 21.89 -7.76
C LEU A 87 2.27 22.06 -6.25
N ARG A 88 1.18 22.76 -5.87
CA ARG A 88 0.87 23.05 -4.46
C ARG A 88 0.01 21.97 -3.80
N LEU A 89 -0.88 21.31 -4.56
CA LEU A 89 -1.85 20.33 -4.03
C LEU A 89 -2.55 20.86 -2.77
N ASP A 90 -2.47 20.15 -1.64
CA ASP A 90 -3.04 20.50 -0.34
C ASP A 90 -2.10 21.32 0.57
N MET A 91 -0.90 21.66 0.09
CA MET A 91 0.05 22.51 0.82
C MET A 91 -0.51 23.95 0.95
N PRO A 92 -0.39 24.61 2.12
CA PRO A 92 -0.76 26.01 2.24
C PRO A 92 0.14 26.91 1.38
N ALA A 93 -0.35 28.11 1.04
CA ALA A 93 0.51 29.12 0.46
C ALA A 93 1.59 29.52 1.49
N THR A 94 2.83 29.12 1.24
CA THR A 94 3.95 29.34 2.15
C THR A 94 5.26 29.45 1.38
N SER A 95 6.25 30.06 2.02
CA SER A 95 7.56 30.27 1.43
C SER A 95 8.35 28.96 1.41
N VAL A 96 8.65 28.48 0.21
CA VAL A 96 9.48 27.30 -0.02
C VAL A 96 10.94 27.74 -0.01
N ARG A 97 11.72 27.18 0.91
CA ARG A 97 13.12 27.57 1.13
C ARG A 97 14.11 26.65 0.44
N ASP A 98 13.78 25.37 0.34
CA ASP A 98 14.62 24.39 -0.35
C ASP A 98 13.78 23.21 -0.86
N LEU A 99 14.32 22.50 -1.83
CA LEU A 99 13.77 21.31 -2.45
C LEU A 99 14.87 20.26 -2.58
N ILE A 100 14.52 18.99 -2.41
CA ILE A 100 15.39 17.87 -2.78
C ILE A 100 14.58 16.74 -3.41
N VAL A 101 15.06 16.24 -4.54
CA VAL A 101 14.57 14.99 -5.13
C VAL A 101 15.36 13.84 -4.51
N LYS A 102 14.68 12.94 -3.80
CA LYS A 102 15.27 11.80 -3.12
C LYS A 102 14.66 10.51 -3.66
N GLY A 103 15.34 9.89 -4.61
CA GLY A 103 14.79 8.72 -5.30
C GLY A 103 13.60 9.12 -6.15
N ASP A 104 12.43 8.65 -5.76
CA ASP A 104 11.10 8.87 -6.32
C ASP A 104 10.25 9.84 -5.48
N ASP A 105 10.81 10.49 -4.46
CA ASP A 105 10.08 11.48 -3.66
C ASP A 105 10.64 12.91 -3.85
N LEU A 106 9.75 13.89 -3.74
CA LEU A 106 10.12 15.31 -3.66
C LEU A 106 9.88 15.83 -2.24
N ALA A 107 10.97 16.10 -1.51
CA ALA A 107 10.91 16.72 -0.20
C ALA A 107 11.05 18.25 -0.30
N ILE A 108 10.17 18.96 0.41
CA ILE A 108 9.96 20.40 0.33
C ILE A 108 10.15 21.00 1.72
N ALA A 109 11.13 21.90 1.85
CA ALA A 109 11.38 22.64 3.08
C ALA A 109 10.68 24.00 3.04
N THR A 110 9.86 24.30 4.04
CA THR A 110 9.08 25.54 4.10
C THR A 110 9.52 26.45 5.23
N HIS A 111 9.21 27.75 5.13
CA HIS A 111 9.41 28.70 6.21
C HIS A 111 8.23 28.66 7.20
N GLY A 112 8.40 27.98 8.32
CA GLY A 112 7.45 27.99 9.44
C GLY A 112 6.26 27.02 9.30
N ARG A 113 6.32 26.07 8.37
CA ARG A 113 5.30 25.01 8.17
C ARG A 113 5.90 23.60 8.00
N GLY A 114 7.12 23.39 8.51
CA GLY A 114 7.79 22.08 8.49
C GLY A 114 8.23 21.61 7.10
N PHE A 115 8.32 20.29 6.94
CA PHE A 115 8.64 19.61 5.69
C PHE A 115 7.39 18.95 5.10
N TRP A 116 7.30 18.98 3.77
CA TRP A 116 6.29 18.26 3.01
C TRP A 116 6.99 17.28 2.09
N ILE A 117 6.39 16.12 1.88
CA ILE A 117 6.91 15.11 0.94
C ILE A 117 5.77 14.80 -0.03
N LEU A 118 6.05 15.00 -1.32
CA LEU A 118 5.22 14.43 -2.37
C LEU A 118 5.74 13.03 -2.64
N ASP A 119 5.04 12.04 -2.09
CA ASP A 119 5.36 10.62 -2.26
C ASP A 119 5.10 10.21 -3.71
N ASP A 120 6.09 9.59 -4.34
CA ASP A 120 6.05 9.06 -5.70
C ASP A 120 5.81 10.10 -6.81
N ILE A 121 6.91 10.58 -7.38
CA ILE A 121 6.94 11.47 -8.54
C ILE A 121 7.09 10.73 -9.88
N GLU A 122 7.01 9.39 -9.91
CA GLU A 122 7.05 8.63 -11.17
C GLU A 122 5.97 9.08 -12.17
N PRO A 123 4.72 9.40 -11.76
CA PRO A 123 3.74 9.97 -12.68
C PRO A 123 4.21 11.28 -13.33
N LEU A 124 4.93 12.13 -12.59
CA LEU A 124 5.51 13.37 -13.13
C LEU A 124 6.68 13.08 -14.09
N ARG A 125 7.38 11.96 -13.94
CA ARG A 125 8.43 11.52 -14.88
C ARG A 125 7.86 10.91 -16.15
N GLU A 126 6.70 10.27 -16.10
CA GLU A 126 6.15 9.60 -17.28
C GLU A 126 5.12 10.45 -18.03
N VAL A 127 4.46 11.42 -17.37
CA VAL A 127 3.42 12.23 -18.00
C VAL A 127 3.94 13.07 -19.18
N THR A 128 3.21 12.98 -20.29
CA THR A 128 3.42 13.76 -21.52
C THR A 128 2.06 14.10 -22.13
N ASP A 129 2.04 15.01 -23.11
CA ASP A 129 0.81 15.30 -23.86
C ASP A 129 0.22 14.04 -24.52
N ALA A 130 1.07 13.10 -24.95
CA ALA A 130 0.63 11.83 -25.52
C ALA A 130 -0.11 10.96 -24.47
N VAL A 131 0.43 10.85 -23.26
CA VAL A 131 -0.17 10.07 -22.16
C VAL A 131 -1.56 10.59 -21.80
N VAL A 132 -1.75 11.91 -21.73
CA VAL A 132 -3.06 12.51 -21.41
C VAL A 132 -4.10 12.28 -22.52
N GLN A 133 -3.66 11.98 -23.75
CA GLN A 133 -4.57 11.61 -24.84
C GLN A 133 -4.98 10.13 -24.85
N GLU A 134 -4.27 9.26 -24.14
CA GLU A 134 -4.59 7.83 -24.02
C GLU A 134 -5.92 7.62 -23.27
N ASP A 135 -6.67 6.58 -23.64
CA ASP A 135 -7.94 6.25 -22.96
C ASP A 135 -7.71 5.83 -21.49
N ALA A 136 -6.60 5.11 -21.27
CA ALA A 136 -6.11 4.72 -19.96
C ALA A 136 -4.59 4.60 -20.00
N HIS A 137 -3.93 4.93 -18.89
CA HIS A 137 -2.48 4.80 -18.73
C HIS A 137 -2.15 4.21 -17.35
N LEU A 138 -1.20 3.27 -17.31
CA LEU A 138 -0.66 2.71 -16.07
C LEU A 138 0.78 3.22 -15.91
N PHE A 139 0.99 4.07 -14.90
CA PHE A 139 2.30 4.63 -14.59
C PHE A 139 3.22 3.57 -14.01
N LEU A 140 4.53 3.72 -14.21
CA LEU A 140 5.53 2.88 -13.56
C LEU A 140 5.40 3.00 -12.03
N PRO A 141 5.08 1.92 -11.29
CA PRO A 141 5.05 1.97 -9.83
C PRO A 141 6.46 2.16 -9.27
N GLN A 142 6.57 2.96 -8.21
CA GLN A 142 7.78 3.03 -7.41
C GLN A 142 8.15 1.68 -6.77
N THR A 143 9.37 1.59 -6.22
CA THR A 143 9.78 0.40 -5.46
C THR A 143 9.03 0.35 -4.12
N ALA A 144 8.11 -0.60 -3.98
CA ALA A 144 7.38 -0.79 -2.73
C ALA A 144 8.27 -1.39 -1.63
N MET A 145 8.06 -0.96 -0.39
CA MET A 145 8.77 -1.49 0.78
C MET A 145 7.82 -2.34 1.64
N ARG A 146 8.22 -3.57 1.94
CA ARG A 146 7.55 -4.38 2.97
C ARG A 146 7.97 -3.87 4.34
N ILE A 147 7.10 -3.06 4.96
CA ILE A 147 7.30 -2.50 6.30
C ILE A 147 6.14 -2.94 7.19
N ARG A 148 6.45 -3.33 8.43
CA ARG A 148 5.44 -3.51 9.47
C ARG A 148 5.33 -2.22 10.27
N TRP A 149 4.23 -1.50 10.07
CA TRP A 149 4.00 -0.21 10.73
C TRP A 149 3.74 -0.29 12.22
N ASN A 150 3.18 -1.40 12.69
CA ASN A 150 2.83 -1.54 14.10
C ASN A 150 4.08 -1.86 14.94
N THR A 151 4.63 -0.86 15.63
CA THR A 151 5.69 -1.00 16.63
C THR A 151 5.16 -1.10 18.06
N ASN A 152 3.87 -1.40 18.26
CA ASN A 152 3.20 -1.50 19.56
C ASN A 152 3.33 -0.23 20.42
N SER A 153 3.24 0.96 19.82
CA SER A 153 3.08 2.19 20.58
C SER A 153 1.72 2.20 21.29
N ASP A 154 1.65 2.66 22.53
CA ASP A 154 0.37 2.85 23.23
C ASP A 154 -0.52 3.82 22.44
N THR A 155 -1.77 3.42 22.19
CA THR A 155 -2.78 4.25 21.51
C THR A 155 -4.00 4.44 22.41
N PRO A 156 -4.63 5.63 22.47
CA PRO A 156 -4.40 6.80 21.61
C PRO A 156 -3.17 7.61 22.00
N MET A 157 -2.41 8.09 21.01
CA MET A 157 -1.29 9.02 21.26
C MET A 157 -1.80 10.35 21.85
N PRO A 158 -1.04 10.99 22.76
CA PRO A 158 -1.36 12.30 23.32
C PRO A 158 -1.63 13.38 22.24
N PRO A 159 -2.63 14.27 22.40
CA PRO A 159 -2.94 15.31 21.41
C PRO A 159 -1.79 16.27 21.07
N ASP A 160 -0.85 16.44 21.99
CA ASP A 160 0.32 17.32 21.92
C ASP A 160 1.50 16.72 21.17
N GLU A 161 1.48 15.42 20.87
CA GLU A 161 2.50 14.80 20.00
C GLU A 161 2.28 15.24 18.54
N PRO A 162 3.27 15.90 17.90
CA PRO A 162 3.17 16.27 16.49
C PRO A 162 3.00 15.04 15.62
N ARG A 163 2.01 15.06 14.73
CA ARG A 163 1.70 13.94 13.83
C ARG A 163 1.71 14.45 12.40
N SER A 164 2.33 13.67 11.54
CA SER A 164 2.10 13.75 10.09
C SER A 164 1.58 12.41 9.63
N LYS A 165 0.93 12.40 8.47
CA LYS A 165 0.54 11.16 7.82
C LYS A 165 1.80 10.55 7.19
N ASP A 166 2.10 9.31 7.55
CA ASP A 166 3.13 8.52 6.87
C ASP A 166 2.71 8.23 5.41
N PRO A 167 3.67 7.91 4.52
CA PRO A 167 3.34 7.45 3.16
C PRO A 167 2.40 6.23 3.22
N PRO A 168 1.61 5.94 2.17
CA PRO A 168 0.70 4.79 2.18
C PRO A 168 1.36 3.42 2.45
N ASP A 169 0.64 2.51 3.13
CA ASP A 169 1.10 1.16 3.48
C ASP A 169 1.06 0.24 2.27
N GLY A 170 2.16 0.17 1.53
CA GLY A 170 2.37 -0.85 0.51
C GLY A 170 2.80 -0.30 -0.85
N ALA A 171 2.35 -0.95 -1.92
CA ALA A 171 2.68 -0.55 -3.29
C ALA A 171 1.69 0.50 -3.81
N ILE A 172 2.20 1.69 -4.10
CA ILE A 172 1.46 2.75 -4.81
C ILE A 172 1.34 2.37 -6.28
N ILE A 173 0.12 2.42 -6.79
CA ILE A 173 -0.24 2.11 -8.17
C ILE A 173 -1.05 3.28 -8.70
N ASP A 174 -0.39 4.13 -9.48
CA ASP A 174 -1.03 5.27 -10.12
C ASP A 174 -1.47 4.93 -11.54
N TYR A 175 -2.66 5.38 -11.91
CA TYR A 175 -3.21 5.21 -13.26
C TYR A 175 -4.08 6.40 -13.65
N PHE A 176 -4.16 6.67 -14.95
CA PHE A 176 -4.99 7.72 -15.52
C PHE A 176 -6.12 7.09 -16.35
N LEU A 177 -7.31 7.68 -16.27
CA LEU A 177 -8.46 7.37 -17.12
C LEU A 177 -8.95 8.66 -17.79
N LYS A 178 -9.02 8.67 -19.11
CA LYS A 178 -9.56 9.82 -19.86
C LYS A 178 -11.07 9.97 -19.68
N THR A 179 -11.76 8.84 -19.61
CA THR A 179 -13.21 8.76 -19.41
C THR A 179 -13.53 7.69 -18.38
N LYS A 180 -14.75 7.74 -17.83
CA LYS A 180 -15.22 6.75 -16.86
C LYS A 180 -15.14 5.34 -17.45
N ALA A 181 -14.59 4.40 -16.70
CA ALA A 181 -14.43 3.00 -17.11
C ALA A 181 -14.48 2.05 -15.89
N GLU A 182 -14.89 0.80 -16.12
CA GLU A 182 -14.64 -0.25 -15.12
C GLU A 182 -13.14 -0.55 -15.06
N VAL A 183 -12.61 -0.69 -13.86
CA VAL A 183 -11.19 -0.90 -13.59
C VAL A 183 -10.99 -2.21 -12.88
N SER A 184 -10.04 -3.01 -13.35
CA SER A 184 -9.49 -4.12 -12.57
C SER A 184 -7.97 -4.03 -12.48
N ILE A 185 -7.44 -4.18 -11.27
CA ILE A 185 -6.00 -4.22 -11.00
C ILE A 185 -5.67 -5.61 -10.50
N GLU A 186 -4.75 -6.27 -11.18
CA GLU A 186 -4.24 -7.59 -10.82
C GLU A 186 -2.75 -7.50 -10.50
N ILE A 187 -2.36 -8.15 -9.41
CA ILE A 187 -0.97 -8.31 -9.01
C ILE A 187 -0.56 -9.74 -9.32
N LEU A 188 0.49 -9.89 -10.12
CA LEU A 188 1.07 -11.17 -10.50
C LEU A 188 2.47 -11.31 -9.88
N ASP A 189 2.82 -12.49 -9.40
CA ASP A 189 4.19 -12.78 -8.96
C ASP A 189 5.16 -12.97 -10.15
N ALA A 190 6.41 -13.32 -9.85
CA ALA A 190 7.45 -13.49 -10.87
C ALA A 190 7.16 -14.65 -11.83
N GLU A 191 6.36 -15.63 -11.40
CA GLU A 191 5.93 -16.80 -12.16
C GLU A 191 4.63 -16.54 -12.94
N GLY A 192 4.01 -15.37 -12.77
CA GLY A 192 2.74 -15.00 -13.41
C GLY A 192 1.50 -15.51 -12.67
N THR A 193 1.66 -16.04 -11.46
CA THR A 193 0.55 -16.47 -10.60
C THR A 193 -0.18 -15.24 -10.07
N LEU A 194 -1.52 -15.28 -10.09
CA LEU A 194 -2.33 -14.23 -9.51
C LEU A 194 -2.16 -14.20 -7.99
N VAL A 195 -1.59 -13.11 -7.49
CA VAL A 195 -1.46 -12.82 -6.06
C VAL A 195 -2.77 -12.29 -5.53
N ARG A 196 -3.28 -11.21 -6.15
CA ARG A 196 -4.52 -10.55 -5.73
C ARG A 196 -5.13 -9.77 -6.88
N ARG A 197 -6.46 -9.69 -6.91
CA ARG A 197 -7.24 -8.91 -7.85
C ARG A 197 -8.11 -7.92 -7.09
N PHE A 198 -8.23 -6.72 -7.63
CA PHE A 198 -9.13 -5.66 -7.19
C PHE A 198 -9.98 -5.20 -8.38
N SER A 199 -11.20 -4.78 -8.10
CA SER A 199 -12.14 -4.25 -9.10
C SER A 199 -12.82 -2.99 -8.59
N SER A 200 -13.12 -2.05 -9.49
CA SER A 200 -13.99 -0.91 -9.19
C SER A 200 -15.42 -1.34 -8.85
N ALA A 201 -15.79 -2.58 -9.17
CA ALA A 201 -17.05 -3.20 -8.81
C ALA A 201 -17.03 -3.89 -7.43
N ASP A 202 -15.87 -3.96 -6.76
CA ASP A 202 -15.78 -4.55 -5.42
C ASP A 202 -16.60 -3.70 -4.42
N PRO A 203 -17.30 -4.34 -3.46
CA PRO A 203 -18.10 -3.63 -2.48
C PRO A 203 -17.22 -2.73 -1.60
N ALA A 204 -17.56 -1.44 -1.54
CA ALA A 204 -16.92 -0.44 -0.68
C ALA A 204 -17.79 -0.16 0.55
N ASP A 205 -18.09 -1.19 1.34
CA ASP A 205 -18.92 -1.03 2.51
C ASP A 205 -18.26 -0.04 3.50
N PRO A 206 -19.01 0.96 4.01
CA PRO A 206 -18.46 1.87 5.00
C PRO A 206 -18.11 1.09 6.27
N PRO A 207 -17.05 1.51 7.00
CA PRO A 207 -16.72 0.92 8.28
C PRO A 207 -17.94 0.86 9.20
N LYS A 208 -18.21 -0.33 9.73
CA LYS A 208 -19.26 -0.55 10.73
C LYS A 208 -18.64 -0.46 12.12
N ASP A 209 -19.45 -0.04 13.09
CA ASP A 209 -19.04 -0.14 14.49
C ASP A 209 -19.11 -1.62 14.89
N GLU A 210 -17.94 -2.24 15.01
CA GLU A 210 -17.78 -3.64 15.42
C GLU A 210 -17.26 -3.74 16.87
N GLY A 211 -17.26 -2.62 17.63
CA GLY A 211 -16.92 -2.60 19.04
C GLY A 211 -15.51 -2.10 19.34
N ASN A 212 -14.55 -3.01 19.53
CA ASN A 212 -13.28 -2.80 20.25
C ASN A 212 -12.41 -1.57 19.89
N ILE A 213 -12.68 -0.88 18.77
CA ILE A 213 -12.07 0.39 18.38
C ILE A 213 -13.10 1.37 17.80
N PRO A 214 -12.87 2.70 17.89
CA PRO A 214 -13.75 3.68 17.27
C PRO A 214 -13.87 3.51 15.75
N ARG A 215 -15.07 3.71 15.19
CA ARG A 215 -15.35 3.57 13.74
C ARG A 215 -14.41 4.37 12.83
N TRP A 216 -13.94 5.54 13.27
CA TRP A 216 -13.04 6.39 12.49
C TRP A 216 -11.59 5.89 12.48
N TRP A 217 -11.25 4.81 13.21
CA TRP A 217 -9.94 4.15 13.14
C TRP A 217 -9.86 3.11 12.04
N ILE A 218 -10.99 2.56 11.64
CA ILE A 218 -11.07 1.48 10.66
C ILE A 218 -10.60 1.99 9.29
N ARG A 219 -9.71 1.23 8.65
CA ARG A 219 -9.31 1.43 7.25
C ARG A 219 -10.54 1.17 6.35
N PRO A 220 -11.07 2.18 5.64
CA PRO A 220 -12.19 1.96 4.74
C PRO A 220 -11.75 1.13 3.53
N ALA A 221 -12.67 0.32 2.99
CA ALA A 221 -12.46 -0.31 1.69
C ALA A 221 -12.33 0.77 0.61
N ARG A 222 -11.25 0.69 -0.18
CA ARG A 222 -10.94 1.64 -1.26
C ARG A 222 -10.71 0.85 -2.55
N PRO A 223 -11.78 0.39 -3.24
CA PRO A 223 -11.60 -0.20 -4.56
C PRO A 223 -10.97 0.82 -5.51
N PRO A 224 -10.32 0.37 -6.59
CA PRO A 224 -9.84 1.29 -7.62
C PRO A 224 -11.02 2.11 -8.18
N SER A 225 -10.81 3.41 -8.36
CA SER A 225 -11.80 4.33 -8.92
C SER A 225 -11.92 4.18 -10.42
N GLY A 226 -13.15 4.11 -10.91
CA GLY A 226 -13.45 4.11 -12.35
C GLY A 226 -13.72 5.50 -12.93
N GLU A 227 -13.65 6.57 -12.13
CA GLU A 227 -13.97 7.94 -12.59
C GLU A 227 -12.91 8.49 -13.54
N PRO A 228 -13.18 9.53 -14.35
CA PRO A 228 -12.14 10.21 -15.13
C PRO A 228 -11.09 10.89 -14.24
N GLY A 229 -9.83 10.91 -14.67
CA GLY A 229 -8.72 11.58 -14.00
C GLY A 229 -7.57 10.65 -13.58
N LEU A 230 -6.64 11.22 -12.82
CA LEU A 230 -5.53 10.49 -12.20
C LEU A 230 -6.00 9.88 -10.88
N HIS A 231 -5.69 8.59 -10.67
CA HIS A 231 -6.05 7.85 -9.47
C HIS A 231 -4.84 7.17 -8.87
N ARG A 232 -4.83 7.11 -7.54
CA ARG A 232 -3.87 6.36 -6.73
C ARG A 232 -4.57 5.20 -6.04
N PHE A 233 -4.13 3.98 -6.31
CA PHE A 233 -4.53 2.78 -5.61
C PHE A 233 -3.35 2.20 -4.82
N VAL A 234 -3.60 1.59 -3.67
CA VAL A 234 -2.53 1.05 -2.80
C VAL A 234 -2.80 -0.42 -2.53
N TRP A 235 -1.87 -1.27 -2.95
CA TRP A 235 -1.86 -2.67 -2.55
C TRP A 235 -1.05 -2.83 -1.26
N ASP A 236 -1.72 -3.29 -0.20
CA ASP A 236 -1.19 -3.53 1.16
C ASP A 236 -0.06 -4.58 1.26
N LEU A 237 0.39 -5.14 0.13
CA LEU A 237 1.38 -6.21 0.04
C LEU A 237 0.93 -7.52 0.71
N HIS A 238 -0.38 -7.74 0.87
CA HIS A 238 -0.94 -9.00 1.33
C HIS A 238 -1.59 -9.79 0.20
N TRP A 239 -1.43 -11.11 0.28
CA TRP A 239 -2.30 -12.06 -0.40
C TRP A 239 -3.75 -11.94 0.13
N PRO A 240 -4.73 -12.62 -0.48
CA PRO A 240 -6.11 -12.56 0.00
C PRO A 240 -6.22 -13.06 1.44
N SER A 241 -6.96 -12.32 2.27
CA SER A 241 -7.22 -12.73 3.65
C SER A 241 -7.92 -14.10 3.70
N PRO A 242 -7.45 -15.03 4.55
CA PRO A 242 -8.18 -16.27 4.77
C PRO A 242 -9.50 -15.97 5.49
N PRO A 243 -10.58 -16.69 5.16
CA PRO A 243 -11.82 -16.56 5.92
C PRO A 243 -11.65 -17.23 7.28
N VAL A 244 -12.09 -16.53 8.33
CA VAL A 244 -12.04 -16.97 9.73
C VAL A 244 -13.38 -16.75 10.39
N LEU A 245 -13.66 -17.50 11.46
CA LEU A 245 -14.89 -17.33 12.24
C LEU A 245 -14.87 -16.05 13.09
N GLU A 246 -13.71 -15.72 13.63
CA GLU A 246 -13.49 -14.53 14.45
C GLU A 246 -12.45 -13.66 13.77
N SER A 247 -12.82 -12.41 13.53
CA SER A 247 -11.94 -11.38 12.99
C SER A 247 -12.04 -10.16 13.88
N GLY A 248 -10.99 -9.35 13.92
CA GLY A 248 -10.93 -8.22 14.84
C GLY A 248 -9.90 -7.19 14.44
N TYR A 249 -9.90 -6.08 15.18
CA TYR A 249 -8.91 -5.03 15.01
C TYR A 249 -7.78 -5.17 16.05
N PRO A 250 -6.53 -4.85 15.66
CA PRO A 250 -5.39 -4.90 16.56
C PRO A 250 -5.52 -3.88 17.70
N ILE A 251 -4.84 -4.17 18.81
CA ILE A 251 -4.78 -3.28 19.99
C ILE A 251 -4.11 -1.93 19.64
N ALA A 252 -3.02 -1.97 18.88
CA ALA A 252 -2.35 -0.78 18.36
C ALA A 252 -2.97 -0.42 17.01
N ALA A 253 -3.83 0.59 17.03
CA ALA A 253 -4.67 0.98 15.90
C ALA A 253 -4.35 2.41 15.46
N VAL A 254 -4.38 2.62 14.14
CA VAL A 254 -4.06 3.88 13.48
C VAL A 254 -5.36 4.52 12.98
N PRO A 255 -5.66 5.78 13.35
CA PRO A 255 -6.80 6.51 12.81
C PRO A 255 -6.91 6.40 11.28
N HIS A 256 -8.10 6.07 10.79
CA HIS A 256 -8.44 5.89 9.37
C HIS A 256 -7.65 4.82 8.60
N ASP A 257 -6.82 4.03 9.27
CA ASP A 257 -5.87 3.13 8.62
C ASP A 257 -5.63 1.80 9.35
N THR A 258 -6.55 1.42 10.25
CA THR A 258 -6.48 0.14 10.96
C THR A 258 -7.11 -0.98 10.12
N PRO A 259 -6.34 -1.96 9.60
CA PRO A 259 -6.89 -3.08 8.87
C PRO A 259 -7.54 -4.10 9.81
N LYS A 260 -8.49 -4.87 9.28
CA LYS A 260 -9.09 -6.01 9.98
C LYS A 260 -8.17 -7.22 9.87
N GLU A 261 -7.93 -7.90 10.98
CA GLU A 261 -7.08 -9.10 11.06
C GLU A 261 -7.95 -10.38 11.17
N PRO A 262 -7.46 -11.53 10.68
CA PRO A 262 -6.19 -11.71 9.99
C PRO A 262 -6.19 -11.17 8.56
N ARG A 263 -5.12 -10.50 8.17
CA ARG A 263 -4.78 -10.24 6.77
C ARG A 263 -4.24 -11.50 6.10
N GLY A 264 -4.17 -11.51 4.77
CA GLY A 264 -3.55 -12.61 4.04
C GLY A 264 -2.03 -12.67 4.23
N PRO A 265 -1.35 -13.73 3.77
CA PRO A 265 0.09 -13.82 3.92
C PRO A 265 0.80 -12.61 3.30
N TRP A 266 1.80 -12.07 3.96
CA TRP A 266 2.61 -11.00 3.36
C TRP A 266 3.33 -11.49 2.09
N ALA A 267 3.32 -10.66 1.04
CA ALA A 267 4.08 -10.86 -0.18
C ALA A 267 5.59 -10.88 0.11
N LEU A 268 6.32 -11.77 -0.58
CA LEU A 268 7.78 -11.87 -0.44
C LEU A 268 8.46 -10.68 -1.15
N PRO A 269 9.62 -10.20 -0.66
CA PRO A 269 10.42 -9.27 -1.44
C PRO A 269 10.85 -9.93 -2.77
N GLY A 270 10.66 -9.23 -3.88
CA GLY A 270 10.83 -9.81 -5.21
C GLY A 270 10.25 -8.95 -6.34
N ARG A 271 10.17 -9.55 -7.52
CA ARG A 271 9.55 -8.93 -8.70
C ARG A 271 8.09 -9.37 -8.81
N TYR A 272 7.25 -8.42 -9.16
CA TYR A 272 5.83 -8.57 -9.42
C TYR A 272 5.49 -7.84 -10.73
N THR A 273 4.30 -8.11 -11.25
CA THR A 273 3.71 -7.36 -12.36
C THR A 273 2.36 -6.82 -11.94
N VAL A 274 2.16 -5.53 -12.13
CA VAL A 274 0.84 -4.89 -12.02
C VAL A 274 0.20 -4.93 -13.39
N ARG A 275 -1.02 -5.47 -13.47
CA ARG A 275 -1.84 -5.50 -14.67
C ARG A 275 -3.11 -4.69 -14.45
N LEU A 276 -3.26 -3.62 -15.20
CA LEU A 276 -4.46 -2.77 -15.22
C LEU A 276 -5.32 -3.16 -16.42
N THR A 277 -6.60 -3.48 -16.19
CA THR A 277 -7.61 -3.60 -17.25
C THR A 277 -8.61 -2.47 -17.09
N ALA A 278 -8.68 -1.58 -18.08
CA ALA A 278 -9.61 -0.45 -18.09
C ALA A 278 -9.90 -0.02 -19.54
N GLY A 279 -11.14 0.39 -19.82
CA GLY A 279 -11.52 0.90 -21.14
C GLY A 279 -11.27 -0.09 -22.30
N GLY A 280 -11.38 -1.40 -22.04
CA GLY A 280 -11.10 -2.45 -23.03
C GLY A 280 -9.62 -2.69 -23.34
N ARG A 281 -8.70 -2.01 -22.64
CA ARG A 281 -7.25 -2.21 -22.75
C ARG A 281 -6.73 -2.96 -21.52
N THR A 282 -5.64 -3.71 -21.73
CA THR A 282 -4.86 -4.33 -20.66
C THR A 282 -3.44 -3.80 -20.72
N LEU A 283 -3.01 -3.12 -19.66
CA LEU A 283 -1.69 -2.51 -19.52
C LEU A 283 -0.93 -3.23 -18.41
N THR A 284 0.39 -3.35 -18.56
CA THR A 284 1.24 -4.04 -17.57
C THR A 284 2.48 -3.22 -17.24
N ARG A 285 2.83 -3.14 -15.96
CA ARG A 285 4.07 -2.54 -15.47
C ARG A 285 4.77 -3.45 -14.46
N PRO A 286 6.12 -3.49 -14.45
CA PRO A 286 6.85 -4.19 -13.41
C PRO A 286 6.68 -3.48 -12.06
N LEU A 287 6.64 -4.25 -10.98
CA LEU A 287 6.67 -3.76 -9.59
C LEU A 287 7.78 -4.49 -8.85
N THR A 288 8.61 -3.75 -8.12
CA THR A 288 9.63 -4.34 -7.25
C THR A 288 9.23 -4.15 -5.80
N VAL A 289 9.20 -5.23 -5.02
CA VAL A 289 9.00 -5.20 -3.57
C VAL A 289 10.34 -5.45 -2.89
N ARG A 290 10.78 -4.54 -2.02
CA ARG A 290 11.99 -4.68 -1.21
C ARG A 290 11.64 -4.93 0.26
N MET A 291 12.58 -5.56 0.96
CA MET A 291 12.50 -5.74 2.39
C MET A 291 12.94 -4.46 3.11
N ASP A 292 12.27 -4.12 4.22
CA ASP A 292 12.78 -3.12 5.15
C ASP A 292 14.27 -3.37 5.45
N PRO A 293 15.17 -2.40 5.16
CA PRO A 293 16.62 -2.58 5.30
C PRO A 293 17.07 -2.82 6.74
N ARG A 294 16.21 -2.56 7.74
CA ARG A 294 16.47 -2.83 9.16
C ARG A 294 16.32 -4.32 9.49
N ILE A 295 15.54 -5.05 8.69
CA ILE A 295 15.29 -6.48 8.91
C ILE A 295 16.41 -7.32 8.28
N ARG A 296 16.94 -8.26 9.07
CA ARG A 296 18.09 -9.10 8.69
C ARG A 296 17.72 -10.55 8.37
N THR A 297 16.43 -10.87 8.39
CA THR A 297 15.91 -12.20 8.09
C THR A 297 16.26 -12.63 6.67
N SER A 298 16.79 -13.85 6.53
CA SER A 298 17.20 -14.35 5.22
C SER A 298 15.99 -14.63 4.32
N MET A 299 16.19 -14.51 3.00
CA MET A 299 15.14 -14.85 2.03
C MET A 299 14.66 -16.31 2.15
N ALA A 300 15.54 -17.24 2.55
CA ALA A 300 15.17 -18.63 2.81
C ALA A 300 14.18 -18.75 3.99
N ALA A 301 14.42 -18.02 5.08
CA ALA A 301 13.52 -17.99 6.23
C ALA A 301 12.17 -17.32 5.90
N LEU A 302 12.19 -16.21 5.14
CA LEU A 302 10.96 -15.57 4.66
C LEU A 302 10.13 -16.52 3.78
N ARG A 303 10.78 -17.26 2.87
CA ARG A 303 10.10 -18.28 2.04
C ARG A 303 9.49 -19.40 2.87
N GLN A 304 10.19 -19.87 3.91
CA GLN A 304 9.66 -20.89 4.81
C GLN A 304 8.43 -20.39 5.56
N GLN A 305 8.50 -19.18 6.11
CA GLN A 305 7.38 -18.52 6.78
C GLN A 305 6.19 -18.38 5.83
N PHE A 306 6.42 -17.84 4.63
CA PHE A 306 5.39 -17.66 3.61
C PHE A 306 4.73 -18.97 3.20
N ALA A 307 5.51 -20.03 2.93
CA ALA A 307 4.98 -21.33 2.55
C ALA A 307 4.11 -21.96 3.66
N LEU A 308 4.52 -21.83 4.92
CA LEU A 308 3.69 -22.28 6.05
C LEU A 308 2.41 -21.46 6.17
N SER A 309 2.49 -20.15 6.02
CA SER A 309 1.33 -19.26 6.12
C SER A 309 0.33 -19.46 4.99
N GLN A 310 0.77 -19.73 3.76
CA GLN A 310 -0.10 -20.13 2.65
C GLN A 310 -0.85 -21.43 2.98
N ARG A 311 -0.14 -22.47 3.45
CA ARG A 311 -0.78 -23.75 3.85
C ARG A 311 -1.79 -23.59 4.98
N LEU A 312 -1.53 -22.71 5.95
CA LEU A 312 -2.47 -22.40 7.03
C LEU A 312 -3.67 -21.59 6.54
N ALA A 313 -3.46 -20.62 5.64
CA ALA A 313 -4.54 -19.86 5.00
C ALA A 313 -5.46 -20.76 4.16
N ASP A 314 -4.90 -21.72 3.43
CA ASP A 314 -5.66 -22.74 2.70
C ASP A 314 -6.45 -23.65 3.64
N ALA A 315 -5.84 -24.04 4.77
CA ALA A 315 -6.52 -24.83 5.79
C ALA A 315 -7.70 -24.06 6.42
N LEU A 316 -7.53 -22.77 6.72
CA LEU A 316 -8.62 -21.90 7.20
C LEU A 316 -9.74 -21.79 6.17
N ARG A 317 -9.40 -21.61 4.89
CA ARG A 317 -10.40 -21.55 3.80
C ARG A 317 -11.20 -22.84 3.70
N ARG A 318 -10.53 -23.98 3.79
CA ARG A 318 -11.18 -25.29 3.74
C ARG A 318 -12.03 -25.56 4.98
N ASP A 319 -11.52 -25.23 6.16
CA ASP A 319 -12.23 -25.40 7.43
C ASP A 319 -13.50 -24.54 7.49
N THR A 320 -13.41 -23.25 7.17
CA THR A 320 -14.57 -22.35 7.13
C THR A 320 -15.62 -22.82 6.13
N GLY A 321 -15.21 -23.28 4.95
CA GLY A 321 -16.14 -23.87 3.97
C GLY A 321 -16.87 -25.13 4.49
N LEU A 322 -16.16 -26.02 5.21
CA LEU A 322 -16.78 -27.18 5.85
C LEU A 322 -17.74 -26.77 6.97
N ILE A 323 -17.40 -25.75 7.75
CA ILE A 323 -18.30 -25.22 8.79
C ILE A 323 -19.59 -24.69 8.17
N ASP A 324 -19.50 -23.92 7.07
CA ASP A 324 -20.68 -23.41 6.38
C ASP A 324 -21.58 -24.54 5.85
N GLU A 325 -20.99 -25.61 5.30
CA GLU A 325 -21.71 -26.81 4.86
C GLU A 325 -22.39 -27.53 6.04
N VAL A 326 -21.66 -27.74 7.15
CA VAL A 326 -22.18 -28.40 8.36
C VAL A 326 -23.32 -27.58 8.97
N ARG A 327 -23.15 -26.26 9.13
CA ARG A 327 -24.18 -25.35 9.66
C ARG A 327 -25.44 -25.36 8.81
N LYS A 328 -25.27 -25.38 7.48
CA LYS A 328 -26.41 -25.45 6.56
C LYS A 328 -27.21 -26.73 6.76
N LEU A 329 -26.55 -27.89 6.84
CA LEU A 329 -27.22 -29.18 7.08
C LEU A 329 -27.79 -29.31 8.50
N HIS A 330 -27.06 -28.83 9.50
CA HIS A 330 -27.50 -28.89 10.90
C HIS A 330 -28.75 -28.04 11.14
N LYS A 331 -28.90 -26.93 10.41
CA LYS A 331 -30.13 -26.13 10.41
C LYS A 331 -31.35 -26.94 9.93
N ASP A 332 -31.17 -27.80 8.93
CA ASP A 332 -32.22 -28.66 8.40
C ASP A 332 -32.45 -29.92 9.26
N ARG A 333 -31.42 -30.35 10.00
CA ARG A 333 -31.42 -31.56 10.85
C ARG A 333 -30.90 -31.25 12.27
N PRO A 334 -31.62 -30.45 13.07
CA PRO A 334 -31.10 -29.97 14.36
C PRO A 334 -30.85 -31.07 15.40
N GLN A 335 -31.46 -32.25 15.22
CA GLN A 335 -31.32 -33.41 16.10
C GLN A 335 -30.10 -34.30 15.76
N ASP A 336 -29.37 -33.99 14.70
CA ASP A 336 -28.20 -34.78 14.30
C ASP A 336 -26.99 -34.46 15.19
N GLU A 337 -26.75 -35.34 16.17
CA GLU A 337 -25.62 -35.24 17.09
C GLU A 337 -24.26 -35.34 16.38
N ARG A 338 -24.18 -35.99 15.20
CA ARG A 338 -22.93 -36.10 14.45
C ARG A 338 -22.53 -34.78 13.83
N LEU A 339 -23.50 -34.03 13.29
CA LEU A 339 -23.29 -32.68 12.76
C LEU A 339 -22.92 -31.70 13.89
N ALA A 340 -23.64 -31.76 15.01
CA ALA A 340 -23.34 -30.93 16.18
C ALA A 340 -21.92 -31.21 16.74
N ALA A 341 -21.52 -32.47 16.84
CA ALA A 341 -20.19 -32.87 17.30
C ALA A 341 -19.07 -32.54 16.29
N LEU A 342 -19.40 -32.44 15.00
CA LEU A 342 -18.45 -32.09 13.96
C LEU A 342 -18.20 -30.58 13.90
N GLU A 343 -19.25 -29.76 14.05
CA GLU A 343 -19.11 -28.32 14.19
C GLU A 343 -18.31 -27.96 15.45
N GLY A 344 -18.76 -28.47 16.61
CA GLY A 344 -18.23 -28.12 17.92
C GLY A 344 -18.60 -26.71 18.36
N ALA A 345 -18.63 -26.48 19.67
CA ALA A 345 -18.84 -25.13 20.21
C ALA A 345 -17.55 -24.30 20.13
N ALA A 346 -17.67 -22.98 19.93
CA ALA A 346 -16.59 -22.06 20.26
C ALA A 346 -16.29 -22.22 21.75
N GLU A 347 -15.04 -22.50 22.13
CA GLU A 347 -14.66 -22.90 23.49
C GLU A 347 -15.24 -21.96 24.57
N GLU A 348 -16.33 -22.34 25.23
CA GLU A 348 -16.55 -21.95 26.63
C GLU A 348 -15.59 -22.80 27.45
N ARG A 349 -14.41 -22.23 27.77
CA ARG A 349 -13.39 -22.83 28.65
C ARG A 349 -14.05 -23.50 29.86
N ARG A 350 -14.19 -24.83 29.81
CA ARG A 350 -14.41 -25.68 30.98
C ARG A 350 -13.10 -26.40 31.27
N PRO A 351 -12.30 -25.94 32.25
CA PRO A 351 -10.98 -26.50 32.57
C PRO A 351 -10.98 -28.00 32.94
N TRP A 352 -12.16 -28.56 33.19
CA TRP A 352 -12.42 -29.93 33.63
C TRP A 352 -13.19 -30.77 32.60
N ALA A 353 -13.49 -30.24 31.41
CA ALA A 353 -14.12 -31.03 30.36
C ALA A 353 -13.14 -32.08 29.80
N ARG A 354 -13.64 -33.30 29.54
CA ARG A 354 -12.88 -34.33 28.81
C ARG A 354 -12.39 -33.73 27.49
N GLN A 355 -11.22 -34.16 27.01
CA GLN A 355 -10.76 -33.82 25.65
C GLN A 355 -11.87 -34.22 24.67
N GLU A 356 -12.62 -33.24 24.18
CA GLU A 356 -13.62 -33.47 23.15
C GLU A 356 -12.91 -33.93 21.87
N PRO A 357 -13.57 -34.78 21.06
CA PRO A 357 -13.04 -35.12 19.75
C PRO A 357 -12.79 -33.85 18.94
N PRO A 358 -11.76 -33.82 18.07
CA PRO A 358 -11.49 -32.65 17.23
C PRO A 358 -12.74 -32.25 16.45
N ALA A 359 -13.08 -30.96 16.52
CA ALA A 359 -14.23 -30.35 15.86
C ALA A 359 -13.78 -29.10 15.08
N LEU A 360 -14.57 -28.69 14.10
CA LEU A 360 -14.16 -27.69 13.11
C LEU A 360 -13.96 -26.30 13.75
N VAL A 361 -14.92 -25.82 14.55
CA VAL A 361 -14.87 -24.47 15.14
C VAL A 361 -13.64 -24.24 16.04
N PRO A 362 -13.31 -25.13 17.01
CA PRO A 362 -12.08 -24.99 17.80
C PRO A 362 -10.80 -25.10 16.96
N TRP A 363 -10.81 -25.90 15.90
CA TRP A 363 -9.64 -26.02 15.01
C TRP A 363 -9.46 -24.80 14.13
N ASN A 364 -10.52 -24.13 13.69
CA ASN A 364 -10.44 -22.82 13.05
C ASN A 364 -9.61 -21.85 13.89
N ALA A 365 -10.01 -21.66 15.15
CA ALA A 365 -9.34 -20.77 16.10
C ALA A 365 -7.88 -21.17 16.33
N ARG A 366 -7.59 -22.47 16.42
CA ARG A 366 -6.23 -22.98 16.60
C ARG A 366 -5.34 -22.74 15.37
N ILE A 367 -5.87 -22.94 14.17
CA ILE A 367 -5.15 -22.66 12.92
C ILE A 367 -4.91 -21.15 12.81
N ALA A 368 -5.93 -20.32 13.09
CA ALA A 368 -5.83 -18.87 13.08
C ALA A 368 -4.77 -18.35 14.07
N GLY A 369 -4.73 -18.86 15.31
CA GLY A 369 -3.72 -18.44 16.28
C GLY A 369 -2.27 -18.75 15.87
N ILE A 370 -2.03 -19.91 15.21
CA ILE A 370 -0.70 -20.23 14.67
C ILE A 370 -0.39 -19.36 13.44
N TYR A 371 -1.40 -19.11 12.61
CA TYR A 371 -1.28 -18.21 11.46
C TYR A 371 -0.89 -16.81 11.90
N ASP A 372 -1.56 -16.24 12.89
CA ASP A 372 -1.29 -14.91 13.44
C ASP A 372 0.11 -14.83 14.07
N LEU A 373 0.52 -15.88 14.80
CA LEU A 373 1.87 -15.97 15.34
C LEU A 373 2.92 -15.84 14.22
N LEU A 374 2.74 -16.58 13.11
CA LEU A 374 3.62 -16.48 11.97
C LEU A 374 3.51 -15.13 11.28
N GLN A 375 2.33 -14.53 11.19
CA GLN A 375 2.14 -13.24 10.54
C GLN A 375 2.53 -12.05 11.41
N SER A 376 2.85 -12.22 12.69
CA SER A 376 3.16 -11.10 13.61
C SER A 376 4.54 -10.46 13.43
N THR A 377 5.50 -11.16 12.79
CA THR A 377 6.89 -10.71 12.73
C THR A 377 7.55 -11.05 11.39
N ASP A 378 8.61 -10.32 11.02
CA ASP A 378 9.50 -10.67 9.90
C ASP A 378 10.77 -11.33 10.41
N ALA A 379 10.61 -12.41 11.19
CA ALA A 379 11.69 -13.20 11.76
C ALA A 379 11.63 -14.65 11.27
N PRO A 380 12.74 -15.41 11.29
CA PRO A 380 12.71 -16.83 11.01
C PRO A 380 11.72 -17.54 11.95
N PRO A 381 10.83 -18.41 11.43
CA PRO A 381 9.91 -19.14 12.28
C PRO A 381 10.69 -20.07 13.22
N THR A 382 10.36 -20.05 14.52
CA THR A 382 11.04 -20.91 15.50
C THR A 382 10.76 -22.38 15.20
N PRO A 383 11.65 -23.31 15.56
CA PRO A 383 11.41 -24.74 15.40
C PRO A 383 10.07 -25.20 16.01
N GLN A 384 9.70 -24.61 17.15
CA GLN A 384 8.44 -24.88 17.84
C GLN A 384 7.24 -24.37 17.03
N ALA A 385 7.31 -23.17 16.45
CA ALA A 385 6.26 -22.63 15.59
C ALA A 385 6.08 -23.49 14.33
N VAL A 386 7.19 -23.91 13.69
CA VAL A 386 7.16 -24.82 12.53
C VAL A 386 6.52 -26.16 12.93
N GLN A 387 6.94 -26.76 14.04
CA GLN A 387 6.39 -28.04 14.51
C GLN A 387 4.90 -27.92 14.84
N ALA A 388 4.49 -26.82 15.47
CA ALA A 388 3.08 -26.54 15.79
C ALA A 388 2.23 -26.41 14.52
N ALA A 389 2.70 -25.63 13.53
CA ALA A 389 2.03 -25.49 12.24
C ALA A 389 1.92 -26.83 11.50
N GLU A 390 3.00 -27.60 11.42
CA GLU A 390 2.99 -28.90 10.76
C GLU A 390 2.06 -29.90 11.48
N ARG A 391 2.03 -29.86 12.82
CA ARG A 391 1.12 -30.71 13.60
C ARG A 391 -0.33 -30.29 13.38
N VAL A 392 -0.65 -29.00 13.43
CA VAL A 392 -2.04 -28.54 13.25
C VAL A 392 -2.55 -28.88 11.85
N LEU A 393 -1.73 -28.70 10.82
CA LEU A 393 -2.09 -29.02 9.44
C LEU A 393 -2.36 -30.53 9.25
N ARG A 394 -1.54 -31.40 9.84
CA ARG A 394 -1.76 -32.86 9.77
C ARG A 394 -3.03 -33.30 10.48
N GLU A 395 -3.30 -32.76 11.66
CA GLU A 395 -4.52 -33.12 12.41
C GLU A 395 -5.77 -32.51 11.77
N ALA A 396 -5.68 -31.29 11.22
CA ALA A 396 -6.75 -30.67 10.45
C ALA A 396 -7.09 -31.50 9.21
N ALA A 397 -6.10 -32.03 8.49
CA ALA A 397 -6.35 -32.89 7.33
C ALA A 397 -7.17 -34.15 7.68
N LYS A 398 -6.92 -34.77 8.84
CA LYS A 398 -7.72 -35.91 9.33
C LYS A 398 -9.15 -35.48 9.68
N LEU A 399 -9.30 -34.33 10.34
CA LEU A 399 -10.61 -33.77 10.67
C LEU A 399 -11.41 -33.47 9.40
N PHE A 400 -10.80 -32.83 8.40
CA PHE A 400 -11.46 -32.51 7.14
C PHE A 400 -11.90 -33.77 6.39
N ALA A 401 -11.08 -34.82 6.40
CA ALA A 401 -11.45 -36.10 5.80
C ALA A 401 -12.67 -36.74 6.51
N ARG A 402 -12.69 -36.70 7.85
CA ARG A 402 -13.84 -37.16 8.64
C ARG A 402 -15.08 -36.31 8.36
N ALA A 403 -14.94 -34.99 8.31
CA ALA A 403 -16.04 -34.07 8.01
C ALA A 403 -16.67 -34.40 6.65
N GLN A 404 -15.85 -34.53 5.61
CA GLN A 404 -16.30 -34.90 4.26
C GLN A 404 -16.92 -36.30 4.17
N GLN A 405 -16.56 -37.22 5.05
CA GLN A 405 -17.19 -38.54 5.11
C GLN A 405 -18.60 -38.43 5.71
N VAL A 406 -18.75 -37.72 6.82
CA VAL A 406 -20.07 -37.47 7.44
C VAL A 406 -20.97 -36.73 6.47
N LEU A 407 -20.49 -35.64 5.87
CA LEU A 407 -21.26 -34.86 4.90
C LEU A 407 -21.72 -35.69 3.69
N ARG A 408 -20.92 -36.64 3.21
CA ARG A 408 -21.32 -37.55 2.13
C ARG A 408 -22.38 -38.56 2.55
N GLN A 409 -22.22 -39.15 3.73
CA GLN A 409 -23.17 -40.14 4.27
C GLN A 409 -24.54 -39.53 4.60
N GLU A 410 -24.63 -38.22 4.81
CA GLU A 410 -25.88 -37.53 5.10
C GLU A 410 -26.64 -37.05 3.84
N ILE A 411 -26.00 -37.08 2.66
CA ILE A 411 -26.58 -36.72 1.36
C ILE A 411 -27.21 -37.94 0.65
N GLU A 412 -26.71 -39.14 0.94
CA GLU A 412 -27.32 -40.43 0.54
C GLU A 412 -28.51 -40.77 1.43
#